data_AF-A0A959T696-F1
#
_entry.id   AF-A0A959T696-F1
#
_cell.length_a   1.000
_cell.length_b   1.000
_cell.length_c   1.000
_cell.angle_alpha   90.00
_cell.angle_beta   90.00
_cell.angle_gamma   90.00
#
_symmetry.space_group_name_H-M   'P 1'
#
loop_
_entity.id
_entity.type
_entity.pdbx_description
1 polymer ?
#
loop_
_entity_poly.entity_id
_entity_poly.type
_entity_poly.pdbx_seq_one_letter_code
_entity_poly.pdbx_strand_id
1 'polypeptide(L)'
;MAGLVMGQVTTTYSTSGSYTFTVPAGVTSVTVECWGGGGNGGNRTSNGTTGGGGGGAYARSVISVVPGSTYDVRVGTGGSATLNGADSWFINNTAILAKGGASVGNNISNGAAGGSGAASIGDVTYSGGNGANSGGTGGGGGSSAGTAANGANGSGQNGGSAPAGGADGGDGANAGFFTPCSEGDAGSGPGGGGGGSERTSNFWCSTVFGGAGADGQVSITYVIPPPMNDVCSSATSLSIGASGSCPSGATSGSTLNSTADGSFSCDGAGTNNGVWYSFTAPAGGAVNLLINEVSGNHEAAIFDACGGTEVFCDNTPNSESVTGLTPSAQYFIVVWSDAGNEGDHEICLELPPTPPVNDDCASAVNLIPGTSCVPVTGNVALATQSIPAITCNTFTGDANDDVWYSFVAAATSETVEVTGSVD
;
A
#
# COMPACT_ATOMS: atom_id res chain seq x y z
N MET A 1 -1.04 18.91 -20.39
CA MET A 1 -1.42 18.25 -19.13
C MET A 1 -2.03 16.90 -19.49
N ALA A 2 -1.20 15.89 -19.70
CA ALA A 2 -1.67 14.52 -19.65
C ALA A 2 -1.87 14.21 -18.17
N GLY A 3 -3.11 13.96 -17.75
CA GLY A 3 -3.39 13.57 -16.37
C GLY A 3 -2.65 12.29 -16.07
N LEU A 4 -1.76 12.33 -15.08
CA LEU A 4 -1.15 11.15 -14.48
C LEU A 4 -2.30 10.20 -14.10
N VAL A 5 -2.39 9.03 -14.76
CA VAL A 5 -3.31 7.98 -14.32
C VAL A 5 -2.69 7.41 -13.07
N MET A 6 -2.97 8.04 -11.92
CA MET A 6 -2.58 7.47 -10.63
C MET A 6 -3.24 6.10 -10.52
N GLY A 7 -2.46 5.08 -10.18
CA GLY A 7 -2.92 3.69 -10.14
C GLY A 7 -4.14 3.55 -9.23
N GLN A 8 -5.30 3.29 -9.83
CA GLN A 8 -6.49 2.94 -9.07
C GLN A 8 -6.35 1.50 -8.59
N VAL A 9 -6.48 1.29 -7.29
CA VAL A 9 -6.44 -0.04 -6.66
C VAL A 9 -7.83 -0.38 -6.16
N THR A 10 -8.26 -1.62 -6.41
CA THR A 10 -9.55 -2.15 -5.94
C THR A 10 -9.34 -3.44 -5.14
N THR A 11 -9.90 -3.48 -3.94
CA THR A 11 -9.97 -4.68 -3.09
C THR A 11 -11.42 -5.14 -2.98
N THR A 12 -11.69 -6.41 -3.28
CA THR A 12 -13.04 -6.96 -3.28
C THR A 12 -13.18 -8.14 -2.31
N TYR A 13 -14.22 -8.09 -1.48
CA TYR A 13 -14.62 -9.12 -0.53
C TYR A 13 -15.94 -9.72 -0.99
N SER A 14 -15.93 -10.98 -1.47
CA SER A 14 -17.11 -11.65 -2.05
C SER A 14 -17.64 -12.82 -1.23
N THR A 15 -16.96 -13.21 -0.17
CA THR A 15 -17.38 -14.29 0.73
C THR A 15 -17.95 -13.68 1.99
N SER A 16 -19.07 -14.21 2.49
CA SER A 16 -19.65 -13.69 3.72
C SER A 16 -18.76 -13.87 4.93
N GLY A 17 -18.74 -12.84 5.78
CA GLY A 17 -17.85 -12.81 6.94
C GLY A 17 -17.48 -11.39 7.35
N SER A 18 -16.71 -11.31 8.42
CA SER A 18 -16.10 -10.07 8.91
C SER A 18 -14.64 -10.01 8.46
N TYR A 19 -14.25 -8.88 7.90
CA TYR A 19 -12.90 -8.58 7.47
C TYR A 19 -12.47 -7.21 7.99
N THR A 20 -11.22 -6.85 7.74
CA THR A 20 -10.71 -5.52 7.97
C THR A 20 -10.04 -4.98 6.71
N PHE A 21 -10.00 -3.66 6.60
CA PHE A 21 -9.29 -2.91 5.57
C PHE A 21 -8.38 -1.91 6.25
N THR A 22 -7.06 -2.05 6.05
CA THR A 22 -6.07 -1.08 6.51
C THR A 22 -5.83 -0.08 5.40
N VAL A 23 -6.02 1.20 5.70
CA VAL A 23 -5.90 2.28 4.73
C VAL A 23 -4.42 2.49 4.37
N PRO A 24 -4.03 2.40 3.10
CA PRO A 24 -2.65 2.62 2.70
C PRO A 24 -2.15 4.02 3.06
N ALA A 25 -0.83 4.17 3.13
CA ALA A 25 -0.21 5.47 3.36
C ALA A 25 -0.68 6.51 2.33
N GLY A 26 -0.89 7.75 2.78
CA GLY A 26 -1.38 8.86 1.95
C GLY A 26 -2.87 8.82 1.60
N VAL A 27 -3.52 7.65 1.57
CA VAL A 27 -4.93 7.54 1.15
C VAL A 27 -5.87 8.17 2.19
N THR A 28 -6.57 9.23 1.80
CA THR A 28 -7.52 9.98 2.67
C THR A 28 -8.98 9.83 2.27
N SER A 29 -9.26 9.16 1.14
CA SER A 29 -10.62 8.85 0.70
C SER A 29 -10.66 7.56 -0.11
N VAL A 30 -11.75 6.81 0.01
CA VAL A 30 -12.00 5.59 -0.76
C VAL A 30 -13.42 5.61 -1.34
N THR A 31 -13.62 5.05 -2.53
CA THR A 31 -14.95 4.71 -3.06
C THR A 31 -15.31 3.32 -2.56
N VAL A 32 -16.45 3.18 -1.92
CA VAL A 32 -16.95 1.89 -1.41
C VAL A 32 -18.23 1.54 -2.11
N GLU A 33 -18.33 0.30 -2.56
CA GLU A 33 -19.52 -0.31 -3.14
C GLU A 33 -19.91 -1.53 -2.30
N CYS A 34 -21.19 -1.63 -1.94
CA CYS A 34 -21.72 -2.74 -1.15
C CYS A 34 -22.92 -3.36 -1.85
N TRP A 35 -23.01 -4.69 -1.81
CA TRP A 35 -24.17 -5.48 -2.19
C TRP A 35 -24.63 -6.30 -1.00
N GLY A 36 -25.91 -6.24 -0.64
CA GLY A 36 -26.48 -7.09 0.40
C GLY A 36 -26.59 -8.55 -0.05
N GLY A 37 -26.66 -9.49 0.90
CA GLY A 37 -26.92 -10.90 0.58
C GLY A 37 -28.33 -11.08 0.00
N GLY A 38 -28.51 -12.04 -0.90
CA GLY A 38 -29.82 -12.41 -1.44
C GLY A 38 -30.63 -13.24 -0.43
N GLY A 39 -31.94 -13.31 -0.58
CA GLY A 39 -32.82 -14.15 0.23
C GLY A 39 -32.99 -15.56 -0.35
N ASN A 40 -33.39 -16.50 0.49
CA ASN A 40 -33.69 -17.89 0.15
C ASN A 40 -35.07 -18.01 -0.52
N GLY A 41 -35.21 -18.86 -1.53
CA GLY A 41 -36.51 -19.28 -2.04
C GLY A 41 -37.26 -20.16 -1.03
N GLY A 42 -38.57 -20.36 -1.18
CA GLY A 42 -39.30 -21.08 -0.13
C GLY A 42 -38.96 -22.57 -0.06
N ASN A 43 -38.96 -23.15 1.14
CA ASN A 43 -38.90 -24.61 1.31
C ASN A 43 -40.31 -25.21 1.27
N ARG A 44 -40.44 -26.43 0.76
CA ARG A 44 -41.69 -27.20 0.73
C ARG A 44 -41.65 -28.40 1.65
N THR A 45 -42.54 -28.43 2.64
CA THR A 45 -42.76 -29.57 3.56
C THR A 45 -44.06 -30.34 3.25
N SER A 46 -44.83 -29.88 2.27
CA SER A 46 -46.00 -30.56 1.68
C SER A 46 -46.06 -30.31 0.18
N ASN A 47 -46.92 -31.02 -0.54
CA ASN A 47 -47.13 -30.80 -1.97
C ASN A 47 -47.48 -29.34 -2.32
N GLY A 48 -46.91 -28.85 -3.41
CA GLY A 48 -47.10 -27.52 -3.98
C GLY A 48 -45.78 -26.84 -4.37
N THR A 49 -45.85 -25.54 -4.67
CA THR A 49 -44.73 -24.71 -5.12
C THR A 49 -44.53 -23.48 -4.24
N THR A 50 -43.31 -22.96 -4.14
CA THR A 50 -43.01 -21.76 -3.33
C THR A 50 -42.46 -20.61 -4.15
N GLY A 51 -42.58 -19.39 -3.62
CA GLY A 51 -42.01 -18.20 -4.24
C GLY A 51 -40.48 -18.16 -4.15
N GLY A 52 -39.87 -17.31 -4.98
CA GLY A 52 -38.43 -17.05 -4.95
C GLY A 52 -38.04 -16.01 -3.90
N GLY A 53 -36.79 -16.06 -3.45
CA GLY A 53 -36.17 -15.08 -2.56
C GLY A 53 -35.89 -13.74 -3.27
N GLY A 54 -35.83 -12.64 -2.52
CA GLY A 54 -35.48 -11.34 -3.07
C GLY A 54 -33.97 -11.16 -3.20
N GLY A 55 -33.50 -10.43 -4.21
CA GLY A 55 -32.08 -10.09 -4.36
C GLY A 55 -31.64 -8.99 -3.40
N GLY A 56 -30.33 -8.86 -3.16
CA GLY A 56 -29.74 -7.82 -2.34
C GLY A 56 -29.75 -6.43 -2.98
N ALA A 57 -29.82 -5.40 -2.15
CA ALA A 57 -29.66 -4.01 -2.56
C ALA A 57 -28.19 -3.68 -2.89
N TYR A 58 -27.99 -2.51 -3.49
CA TYR A 58 -26.68 -1.91 -3.74
C TYR A 58 -26.58 -0.54 -3.06
N ALA A 59 -25.39 -0.21 -2.56
CA ALA A 59 -25.04 1.11 -2.07
C ALA A 59 -23.62 1.50 -2.48
N ARG A 60 -23.40 2.79 -2.80
CA ARG A 60 -22.07 3.36 -3.07
C ARG A 60 -21.89 4.73 -2.44
N SER A 61 -20.71 4.97 -1.88
CA SER A 61 -20.28 6.28 -1.37
C SER A 61 -18.79 6.49 -1.50
N VAL A 62 -18.37 7.76 -1.49
CA VAL A 62 -16.97 8.15 -1.25
C VAL A 62 -16.82 8.47 0.23
N ILE A 63 -15.95 7.73 0.91
CA ILE A 63 -15.77 7.77 2.35
C ILE A 63 -14.39 8.35 2.68
N SER A 64 -14.36 9.39 3.51
CA SER A 64 -13.10 9.90 4.09
C SER A 64 -12.53 8.89 5.08
N VAL A 65 -11.22 8.67 4.98
CA VAL A 65 -10.47 7.73 5.79
C VAL A 65 -9.18 8.35 6.30
N VAL A 66 -8.60 7.74 7.33
CA VAL A 66 -7.31 8.17 7.89
C VAL A 66 -6.21 7.19 7.45
N PRO A 67 -5.12 7.66 6.80
CA PRO A 67 -3.98 6.79 6.44
C PRO A 67 -3.48 5.95 7.61
N GLY A 68 -3.18 4.67 7.37
CA GLY A 68 -2.71 3.72 8.37
C GLY A 68 -3.79 3.22 9.35
N SER A 69 -4.99 3.78 9.35
CA SER A 69 -6.09 3.28 10.19
C SER A 69 -6.70 2.01 9.61
N THR A 70 -7.26 1.17 10.48
CA THR A 70 -7.98 -0.05 10.09
C THR A 70 -9.48 0.11 10.32
N TYR A 71 -10.28 -0.26 9.31
CA TYR A 71 -11.74 -0.21 9.35
C TYR A 71 -12.35 -1.58 9.15
N ASP A 72 -13.48 -1.83 9.81
CA ASP A 72 -14.23 -3.08 9.67
C ASP A 72 -14.96 -3.16 8.33
N VAL A 73 -15.00 -4.37 7.75
CA VAL A 73 -15.75 -4.69 6.54
C VAL A 73 -16.66 -5.88 6.85
N ARG A 74 -17.93 -5.79 6.46
CA ARG A 74 -18.87 -6.90 6.59
C ARG A 74 -19.46 -7.25 5.25
N VAL A 75 -19.29 -8.51 4.85
CA VAL A 75 -20.00 -9.10 3.72
C VAL A 75 -21.19 -9.88 4.27
N GLY A 76 -22.39 -9.52 3.83
CA GLY A 76 -23.64 -10.14 4.23
C GLY A 76 -23.76 -11.58 3.71
N THR A 77 -24.09 -12.52 4.59
CA THR A 77 -24.40 -13.90 4.23
C THR A 77 -25.70 -13.98 3.43
N GLY A 78 -25.70 -14.81 2.39
CA GLY A 78 -26.89 -15.17 1.65
C GLY A 78 -27.91 -15.88 2.55
N GLY A 79 -29.19 -15.64 2.28
CA GLY A 79 -30.28 -16.24 3.02
C GLY A 79 -30.29 -17.75 2.85
N SER A 80 -30.55 -18.45 3.96
CA SER A 80 -30.75 -19.90 3.97
C SER A 80 -31.98 -20.25 4.79
N ALA A 81 -32.81 -21.15 4.25
CA ALA A 81 -34.12 -21.48 4.79
C ALA A 81 -35.01 -20.24 5.01
N THR A 82 -35.29 -19.86 6.25
CA THR A 82 -36.15 -18.70 6.56
C THR A 82 -35.33 -17.46 6.94
N LEU A 83 -34.00 -17.56 7.00
CA LEU A 83 -33.14 -16.42 7.32
C LEU A 83 -33.00 -15.55 6.08
N ASN A 84 -33.29 -14.25 6.22
CA ASN A 84 -33.06 -13.26 5.16
C ASN A 84 -31.57 -13.17 4.82
N GLY A 85 -31.26 -12.66 3.64
CA GLY A 85 -29.93 -12.20 3.33
C GLY A 85 -29.51 -11.12 4.32
N ALA A 86 -28.26 -11.16 4.77
CA ALA A 86 -27.72 -10.17 5.69
C ALA A 86 -27.20 -8.93 4.93
N ASP A 87 -27.10 -7.82 5.66
CA ASP A 87 -26.59 -6.56 5.14
C ASP A 87 -25.05 -6.61 4.96
N SER A 88 -24.55 -5.90 3.95
CA SER A 88 -23.11 -5.65 3.76
C SER A 88 -22.79 -4.19 4.03
N TRP A 89 -21.64 -3.90 4.66
CA TRP A 89 -21.26 -2.54 5.05
C TRP A 89 -19.74 -2.37 5.25
N PHE A 90 -19.30 -1.11 5.29
CA PHE A 90 -17.92 -0.70 5.57
C PHE A 90 -17.88 0.33 6.71
N ILE A 91 -16.87 0.26 7.58
CA ILE A 91 -16.73 0.98 8.86
C ILE A 91 -17.78 0.59 9.89
N ASN A 92 -19.06 0.80 9.57
CA ASN A 92 -20.21 0.43 10.37
C ASN A 92 -21.50 0.50 9.54
N ASN A 93 -22.63 0.15 10.15
CA ASN A 93 -23.95 0.17 9.53
C ASN A 93 -24.60 1.55 9.40
N THR A 94 -23.83 2.64 9.60
CA THR A 94 -24.28 4.03 9.44
C THR A 94 -23.45 4.83 8.45
N ALA A 95 -22.25 4.35 8.08
CA ALA A 95 -21.38 5.00 7.11
C ALA A 95 -21.76 4.65 5.67
N ILE A 96 -21.88 3.34 5.37
CA ILE A 96 -22.41 2.82 4.12
C ILE A 96 -22.95 1.41 4.38
N LEU A 97 -24.14 1.11 3.86
CA LEU A 97 -24.79 -0.19 4.07
C LEU A 97 -25.70 -0.53 2.91
N ALA A 98 -25.56 -1.74 2.37
CA ALA A 98 -26.50 -2.32 1.42
C ALA A 98 -27.36 -3.39 2.11
N LYS A 99 -28.68 -3.23 1.99
CA LYS A 99 -29.66 -4.12 2.61
C LYS A 99 -29.71 -5.50 1.94
N GLY A 100 -29.77 -6.56 2.75
CA GLY A 100 -30.03 -7.91 2.26
C GLY A 100 -31.49 -8.10 1.80
N GLY A 101 -31.69 -9.07 0.90
CA GLY A 101 -33.00 -9.48 0.41
C GLY A 101 -33.77 -10.39 1.38
N ALA A 102 -35.10 -10.35 1.33
CA ALA A 102 -35.92 -11.17 2.20
C ALA A 102 -36.02 -12.62 1.69
N SER A 103 -36.15 -13.56 2.62
CA SER A 103 -36.36 -14.98 2.33
C SER A 103 -37.84 -15.34 2.38
N VAL A 104 -38.21 -16.36 1.61
CA VAL A 104 -39.58 -16.89 1.59
C VAL A 104 -39.74 -17.93 2.70
N GLY A 105 -40.80 -17.80 3.49
CA GLY A 105 -41.14 -18.76 4.53
C GLY A 105 -41.53 -20.14 3.98
N ASN A 106 -41.49 -21.15 4.83
CA ASN A 106 -41.88 -22.52 4.45
C ASN A 106 -43.31 -22.56 3.90
N ASN A 107 -43.49 -23.23 2.76
CA ASN A 107 -44.77 -23.42 2.05
C ASN A 107 -45.46 -22.13 1.58
N ILE A 108 -44.75 -20.99 1.56
CA ILE A 108 -45.30 -19.72 1.09
C ILE A 108 -45.13 -19.59 -0.43
N SER A 109 -46.23 -19.28 -1.11
CA SER A 109 -46.26 -19.12 -2.58
C SER A 109 -45.90 -17.70 -3.04
N ASN A 110 -45.94 -16.72 -2.15
CA ASN A 110 -45.52 -15.35 -2.47
C ASN A 110 -44.00 -15.26 -2.53
N GLY A 111 -43.49 -14.60 -3.57
CA GLY A 111 -42.09 -14.22 -3.66
C GLY A 111 -41.74 -13.17 -2.61
N ALA A 112 -40.48 -13.16 -2.17
CA ALA A 112 -40.01 -12.23 -1.16
C ALA A 112 -39.53 -10.91 -1.77
N ALA A 113 -39.57 -9.85 -0.97
CA ALA A 113 -39.08 -8.54 -1.38
C ALA A 113 -37.55 -8.53 -1.52
N GLY A 114 -37.04 -7.81 -2.51
CA GLY A 114 -35.62 -7.49 -2.61
C GLY A 114 -35.17 -6.55 -1.48
N GLY A 115 -33.85 -6.45 -1.29
CA GLY A 115 -33.25 -5.51 -0.36
C GLY A 115 -33.67 -4.07 -0.71
N SER A 116 -34.07 -3.30 0.29
CA SER A 116 -34.55 -1.94 0.08
C SER A 116 -33.40 -0.95 -0.10
N GLY A 117 -33.29 -0.34 -1.28
CA GLY A 117 -32.37 0.77 -1.54
C GLY A 117 -32.69 1.99 -0.67
N ALA A 118 -33.96 2.24 -0.36
CA ALA A 118 -34.38 3.35 0.50
C ALA A 118 -34.00 3.16 1.98
N ALA A 119 -33.80 1.93 2.43
CA ALA A 119 -33.29 1.61 3.76
C ALA A 119 -31.78 1.35 3.78
N SER A 120 -31.13 1.40 2.61
CA SER A 120 -29.68 1.34 2.46
C SER A 120 -29.08 2.73 2.72
N ILE A 121 -27.79 2.78 3.02
CA ILE A 121 -27.06 4.01 3.32
C ILE A 121 -25.94 4.14 2.30
N GLY A 122 -25.94 5.24 1.57
CA GLY A 122 -24.94 5.59 0.56
C GLY A 122 -25.44 6.77 -0.27
N ASP A 123 -24.53 7.39 -1.02
CA ASP A 123 -24.85 8.50 -1.92
C ASP A 123 -25.66 8.01 -3.13
N VAL A 124 -25.41 6.78 -3.55
CA VAL A 124 -26.17 6.06 -4.56
C VAL A 124 -26.69 4.77 -3.96
N THR A 125 -27.99 4.53 -4.04
CA THR A 125 -28.60 3.27 -3.63
C THR A 125 -29.58 2.74 -4.66
N TYR A 126 -29.63 1.42 -4.79
CA TYR A 126 -30.56 0.72 -5.66
C TYR A 126 -31.15 -0.49 -4.95
N SER A 127 -32.44 -0.73 -5.14
CA SER A 127 -33.14 -1.86 -4.53
C SER A 127 -32.86 -3.15 -5.30
N GLY A 128 -32.75 -4.27 -4.60
CA GLY A 128 -32.72 -5.59 -5.22
C GLY A 128 -34.07 -5.95 -5.84
N GLY A 129 -34.06 -6.93 -6.75
CA GLY A 129 -35.27 -7.45 -7.36
C GLY A 129 -36.09 -8.29 -6.37
N ASN A 130 -37.41 -8.27 -6.50
CA ASN A 130 -38.30 -9.16 -5.78
C ASN A 130 -38.29 -10.56 -6.41
N GLY A 131 -38.45 -11.59 -5.60
CA GLY A 131 -38.72 -12.93 -6.11
C GLY A 131 -40.12 -13.03 -6.71
N ALA A 132 -40.30 -13.96 -7.65
CA ALA A 132 -41.59 -14.25 -8.25
C ALA A 132 -42.48 -15.05 -7.29
N ASN A 133 -43.80 -14.85 -7.40
CA ASN A 133 -44.77 -15.78 -6.84
C ASN A 133 -44.71 -17.12 -7.60
N SER A 134 -45.05 -18.21 -6.93
CA SER A 134 -45.18 -19.52 -7.57
C SER A 134 -46.47 -19.62 -8.40
N GLY A 135 -46.44 -20.43 -9.46
CA GLY A 135 -47.50 -20.42 -10.48
C GLY A 135 -47.56 -21.68 -11.35
N GLY A 136 -47.48 -22.86 -10.71
CA GLY A 136 -47.37 -24.16 -11.37
C GLY A 136 -45.96 -24.74 -11.27
N THR A 137 -44.95 -23.87 -11.24
CA THR A 137 -43.55 -24.16 -10.88
C THR A 137 -43.15 -23.35 -9.64
N GLY A 138 -41.97 -23.61 -9.10
CA GLY A 138 -41.31 -22.71 -8.17
C GLY A 138 -41.13 -21.32 -8.78
N GLY A 139 -41.19 -20.28 -7.96
CA GLY A 139 -40.96 -18.90 -8.39
C GLY A 139 -39.47 -18.59 -8.52
N GLY A 140 -39.03 -17.93 -9.59
CA GLY A 140 -37.65 -17.47 -9.74
C GLY A 140 -37.28 -16.40 -8.70
N GLY A 141 -36.03 -16.41 -8.27
CA GLY A 141 -35.47 -15.42 -7.35
C GLY A 141 -35.28 -14.05 -8.02
N GLY A 142 -35.24 -12.98 -7.21
CA GLY A 142 -34.90 -11.65 -7.71
C GLY A 142 -33.38 -11.48 -7.90
N SER A 143 -32.98 -10.74 -8.92
CA SER A 143 -31.56 -10.38 -9.10
C SER A 143 -31.12 -9.38 -8.03
N SER A 144 -29.83 -9.32 -7.73
CA SER A 144 -29.31 -8.17 -6.98
C SER A 144 -29.36 -6.90 -7.82
N ALA A 145 -29.29 -5.76 -7.13
CA ALA A 145 -29.07 -4.47 -7.78
C ALA A 145 -27.66 -4.38 -8.37
N GLY A 146 -27.50 -3.51 -9.37
CA GLY A 146 -26.23 -3.24 -10.04
C GLY A 146 -25.71 -1.84 -9.74
N THR A 147 -24.60 -1.48 -10.36
CA THR A 147 -23.92 -0.19 -10.12
C THR A 147 -24.68 1.02 -10.67
N ALA A 148 -25.72 0.80 -11.48
CA ALA A 148 -26.49 1.85 -12.14
C ALA A 148 -28.02 1.63 -12.17
N ALA A 149 -28.53 0.54 -11.60
CA ALA A 149 -29.95 0.22 -11.66
C ALA A 149 -30.39 -0.73 -10.54
N ASN A 150 -31.70 -0.69 -10.25
CA ASN A 150 -32.37 -1.69 -9.41
C ASN A 150 -32.25 -3.09 -10.02
N GLY A 151 -32.30 -4.10 -9.16
CA GLY A 151 -32.36 -5.50 -9.58
C GLY A 151 -33.66 -5.82 -10.30
N ALA A 152 -33.61 -6.75 -11.24
CA ALA A 152 -34.77 -7.26 -11.92
C ALA A 152 -35.53 -8.26 -11.04
N ASN A 153 -36.85 -8.17 -11.04
CA ASN A 153 -37.69 -9.16 -10.37
C ASN A 153 -37.59 -10.51 -11.09
N GLY A 154 -37.75 -11.61 -10.34
CA GLY A 154 -38.04 -12.91 -10.94
C GLY A 154 -39.38 -12.89 -11.67
N SER A 155 -39.55 -13.77 -12.66
CA SER A 155 -40.78 -13.87 -13.46
C SER A 155 -41.15 -15.32 -13.74
N GLY A 156 -42.23 -15.78 -13.09
CA GLY A 156 -42.63 -17.19 -13.17
C GLY A 156 -41.52 -18.07 -12.63
N GLN A 157 -41.06 -19.05 -13.41
CA GLN A 157 -39.92 -19.90 -13.05
C GLN A 157 -38.59 -19.14 -13.12
N ASN A 158 -38.44 -18.17 -14.01
CA ASN A 158 -37.12 -17.62 -14.33
C ASN A 158 -36.67 -16.62 -13.26
N GLY A 159 -35.42 -16.76 -12.84
CA GLY A 159 -34.72 -15.78 -12.02
C GLY A 159 -34.64 -14.42 -12.72
N GLY A 160 -34.59 -13.35 -11.94
CA GLY A 160 -34.38 -12.01 -12.47
C GLY A 160 -32.98 -11.91 -13.10
N SER A 161 -32.91 -11.39 -14.33
CA SER A 161 -31.64 -11.11 -15.01
C SER A 161 -31.04 -9.80 -14.50
N ALA A 162 -29.79 -9.85 -14.04
CA ALA A 162 -29.18 -8.74 -13.35
C ALA A 162 -28.81 -7.57 -14.27
N PRO A 163 -28.89 -6.33 -13.75
CA PRO A 163 -28.20 -5.20 -14.34
C PRO A 163 -26.68 -5.34 -14.19
N ALA A 164 -25.92 -4.51 -14.91
CA ALA A 164 -24.45 -4.50 -14.83
C ALA A 164 -23.94 -4.32 -13.38
N GLY A 165 -22.98 -5.15 -12.99
CA GLY A 165 -22.41 -5.18 -11.64
C GLY A 165 -23.29 -5.85 -10.57
N GLY A 166 -24.48 -6.34 -10.92
CA GLY A 166 -25.28 -7.24 -10.09
C GLY A 166 -25.11 -8.70 -10.51
N ALA A 167 -25.95 -9.58 -9.97
CA ALA A 167 -26.00 -10.99 -10.31
C ALA A 167 -27.42 -11.58 -10.29
N ASP A 168 -27.61 -12.59 -11.12
CA ASP A 168 -28.91 -13.17 -11.44
C ASP A 168 -29.55 -13.85 -10.22
N GLY A 169 -30.88 -13.79 -10.17
CA GLY A 169 -31.65 -14.66 -9.27
C GLY A 169 -31.63 -16.11 -9.75
N GLY A 170 -31.78 -17.06 -8.83
CA GLY A 170 -31.88 -18.47 -9.17
C GLY A 170 -33.25 -18.81 -9.77
N ASP A 171 -33.26 -19.73 -10.74
CA ASP A 171 -34.50 -20.23 -11.32
C ASP A 171 -35.29 -21.06 -10.29
N GLY A 172 -36.61 -20.93 -10.33
CA GLY A 172 -37.51 -21.77 -9.56
C GLY A 172 -37.51 -23.21 -10.05
N ALA A 173 -37.85 -24.13 -9.17
CA ALA A 173 -37.97 -25.54 -9.48
C ALA A 173 -39.07 -25.83 -10.51
N ASN A 174 -38.88 -26.86 -11.34
CA ASN A 174 -39.91 -27.42 -12.22
C ASN A 174 -39.90 -28.94 -12.11
N ALA A 175 -40.81 -29.45 -11.28
CA ALA A 175 -40.93 -30.87 -11.00
C ALA A 175 -41.69 -31.59 -12.12
N GLY A 176 -41.05 -32.60 -12.71
CA GLY A 176 -41.66 -33.47 -13.71
C GLY A 176 -42.33 -34.69 -13.08
N PHE A 177 -43.05 -35.46 -13.90
CA PHE A 177 -43.67 -36.72 -13.48
C PHE A 177 -42.68 -37.73 -12.86
N PHE A 178 -41.43 -37.72 -13.30
CA PHE A 178 -40.35 -38.58 -12.80
C PHE A 178 -39.42 -37.90 -11.78
N THR A 179 -39.56 -36.59 -11.58
CA THR A 179 -38.77 -35.78 -10.63
C THR A 179 -39.70 -35.03 -9.68
N PRO A 180 -40.43 -35.74 -8.79
CA PRO A 180 -41.47 -35.13 -7.98
C PRO A 180 -40.96 -34.22 -6.85
N CYS A 181 -39.65 -34.17 -6.65
CA CYS A 181 -38.96 -33.37 -5.64
C CYS A 181 -37.91 -32.52 -6.37
N SER A 182 -38.18 -31.23 -6.56
CA SER A 182 -37.29 -30.33 -7.28
C SER A 182 -36.98 -29.11 -6.43
N GLU A 183 -35.69 -28.96 -6.13
CA GLU A 183 -35.17 -27.80 -5.42
C GLU A 183 -35.11 -26.59 -6.35
N GLY A 184 -35.20 -25.39 -5.78
CA GLY A 184 -34.93 -24.18 -6.54
C GLY A 184 -33.43 -23.95 -6.68
N ASP A 185 -33.03 -23.29 -7.76
CA ASP A 185 -31.62 -22.99 -7.99
C ASP A 185 -31.16 -21.86 -7.06
N ALA A 186 -29.90 -21.93 -6.62
CA ALA A 186 -29.30 -20.86 -5.83
C ALA A 186 -29.15 -19.58 -6.67
N GLY A 187 -29.24 -18.43 -6.02
CA GLY A 187 -28.90 -17.16 -6.65
C GLY A 187 -27.42 -17.06 -6.99
N SER A 188 -27.08 -16.23 -7.98
CA SER A 188 -25.69 -15.94 -8.33
C SER A 188 -25.11 -14.80 -7.48
N GLY A 189 -23.80 -14.81 -7.25
CA GLY A 189 -23.11 -13.76 -6.50
C GLY A 189 -22.72 -12.55 -7.37
N PRO A 190 -22.82 -11.30 -6.86
CA PRO A 190 -23.22 -10.96 -5.50
C PRO A 190 -24.74 -10.83 -5.32
N GLY A 191 -25.27 -11.36 -4.22
CA GLY A 191 -26.58 -11.01 -3.69
C GLY A 191 -27.82 -11.48 -4.46
N GLY A 192 -27.71 -12.36 -5.45
CA GLY A 192 -28.87 -12.93 -6.14
C GLY A 192 -29.77 -13.72 -5.18
N GLY A 193 -31.09 -13.56 -5.29
CA GLY A 193 -32.07 -14.34 -4.52
C GLY A 193 -32.23 -15.75 -5.07
N GLY A 194 -32.49 -16.74 -4.22
CA GLY A 194 -32.67 -18.14 -4.65
C GLY A 194 -34.08 -18.45 -5.16
N GLY A 195 -34.20 -19.44 -6.04
CA GLY A 195 -35.47 -19.90 -6.61
C GLY A 195 -36.31 -20.70 -5.61
N GLY A 196 -37.64 -20.67 -5.78
CA GLY A 196 -38.57 -21.45 -4.97
C GLY A 196 -38.57 -22.93 -5.34
N SER A 197 -38.86 -23.78 -4.36
CA SER A 197 -38.99 -25.23 -4.53
C SER A 197 -40.34 -25.68 -5.07
N GLU A 198 -40.37 -26.90 -5.62
CA GLU A 198 -41.57 -27.61 -6.04
C GLU A 198 -41.57 -29.06 -5.52
N ARG A 199 -42.73 -29.48 -4.99
CA ARG A 199 -42.97 -30.85 -4.54
C ARG A 199 -44.32 -31.35 -5.04
N THR A 200 -44.35 -32.49 -5.73
CA THR A 200 -45.59 -33.07 -6.29
C THR A 200 -45.96 -34.43 -5.68
N SER A 201 -45.10 -35.03 -4.85
CA SER A 201 -45.41 -36.27 -4.13
C SER A 201 -45.13 -36.23 -2.63
N ASN A 202 -46.12 -36.65 -1.84
CA ASN A 202 -45.95 -36.88 -0.40
C ASN A 202 -45.28 -38.23 -0.09
N PHE A 203 -45.28 -39.16 -1.05
CA PHE A 203 -44.77 -40.51 -0.85
C PHE A 203 -43.26 -40.61 -1.13
N TRP A 204 -42.78 -39.90 -2.15
CA TRP A 204 -41.39 -39.97 -2.62
C TRP A 204 -40.50 -38.85 -2.10
N CYS A 205 -41.08 -37.75 -1.63
CA CYS A 205 -40.33 -36.56 -1.22
C CYS A 205 -40.44 -36.32 0.27
N SER A 206 -39.33 -35.92 0.87
CA SER A 206 -39.28 -35.25 2.18
C SER A 206 -39.45 -33.73 1.99
N THR A 207 -38.85 -32.92 2.87
CA THR A 207 -38.75 -31.47 2.64
C THR A 207 -37.90 -31.21 1.40
N VAL A 208 -38.39 -30.36 0.51
CA VAL A 208 -37.66 -29.89 -0.68
C VAL A 208 -37.23 -28.45 -0.43
N PHE A 209 -35.95 -28.16 -0.66
CA PHE A 209 -35.39 -26.86 -0.33
C PHE A 209 -35.54 -25.87 -1.48
N GLY A 210 -35.85 -24.62 -1.14
CA GLY A 210 -35.65 -23.51 -2.07
C GLY A 210 -34.15 -23.24 -2.22
N GLY A 211 -33.78 -22.61 -3.31
CA GLY A 211 -32.42 -22.18 -3.55
C GLY A 211 -31.98 -21.18 -2.49
N ALA A 212 -30.71 -21.30 -2.08
CA ALA A 212 -30.07 -20.33 -1.21
C ALA A 212 -29.91 -18.98 -1.93
N GLY A 213 -30.00 -17.89 -1.18
CA GLY A 213 -29.53 -16.60 -1.67
C GLY A 213 -28.00 -16.56 -1.71
N ALA A 214 -27.43 -15.80 -2.63
CA ALA A 214 -25.99 -15.60 -2.70
C ALA A 214 -25.51 -14.63 -1.62
N ASP A 215 -24.25 -14.79 -1.20
CA ASP A 215 -23.54 -13.82 -0.38
C ASP A 215 -23.48 -12.46 -1.07
N GLY A 216 -23.43 -11.40 -0.26
CA GLY A 216 -23.19 -10.04 -0.72
C GLY A 216 -21.75 -9.83 -1.19
N GLN A 217 -21.38 -8.56 -1.39
CA GLN A 217 -20.02 -8.18 -1.72
C GLN A 217 -19.72 -6.78 -1.17
N VAL A 218 -18.45 -6.53 -0.84
CA VAL A 218 -17.94 -5.18 -0.61
C VAL A 218 -16.72 -4.97 -1.49
N SER A 219 -16.71 -3.89 -2.27
CA SER A 219 -15.55 -3.46 -3.06
C SER A 219 -15.09 -2.09 -2.58
N ILE A 220 -13.78 -1.93 -2.37
CA ILE A 220 -13.15 -0.70 -1.92
C ILE A 220 -12.12 -0.30 -2.97
N THR A 221 -12.32 0.88 -3.55
CA THR A 221 -11.47 1.42 -4.61
C THR A 221 -10.87 2.74 -4.18
N TYR A 222 -9.56 2.90 -4.37
CA TYR A 222 -8.85 4.11 -3.99
C TYR A 222 -7.71 4.40 -4.95
N VAL A 223 -7.17 5.60 -4.83
CA VAL A 223 -6.00 6.04 -5.57
C VAL A 223 -4.89 6.27 -4.56
N ILE A 224 -3.72 5.69 -4.81
CA ILE A 224 -2.53 5.97 -4.00
C ILE A 224 -2.04 7.37 -4.42
N PRO A 225 -2.03 8.37 -3.51
CA PRO A 225 -1.48 9.67 -3.86
C PRO A 225 0.04 9.61 -3.97
N PRO A 226 0.67 10.66 -4.53
CA PRO A 226 2.12 10.77 -4.50
C PRO A 226 2.66 10.75 -3.06
N PRO A 227 3.94 10.38 -2.87
CA PRO A 227 4.60 10.47 -1.59
C PRO A 227 4.46 11.87 -0.95
N MET A 228 4.47 11.98 0.38
CA MET A 228 4.29 13.31 1.02
C MET A 228 5.40 14.30 0.67
N ASN A 229 6.60 13.79 0.40
CA ASN A 229 7.76 14.56 -0.03
C ASN A 229 7.93 14.57 -1.55
N ASP A 230 6.86 14.38 -2.30
CA ASP A 230 6.82 14.45 -3.77
C ASP A 230 7.21 15.82 -4.33
N VAL A 231 7.13 16.89 -3.53
CA VAL A 231 7.57 18.22 -3.95
C VAL A 231 8.60 18.76 -2.99
N CYS A 232 9.53 19.54 -3.53
CA CYS A 232 10.61 20.14 -2.78
C CYS A 232 10.16 20.96 -1.55
N SER A 233 8.99 21.62 -1.61
CA SER A 233 8.45 22.38 -0.46
C SER A 233 8.03 21.51 0.73
N SER A 234 7.80 20.21 0.53
CA SER A 234 7.48 19.23 1.56
C SER A 234 8.60 18.21 1.78
N ALA A 235 9.83 18.55 1.37
CA ALA A 235 11.00 17.69 1.50
C ALA A 235 11.18 17.14 2.91
N THR A 236 11.43 15.83 3.01
CA THR A 236 11.68 15.16 4.28
C THR A 236 13.05 15.58 4.83
N SER A 237 13.11 16.08 6.07
CA SER A 237 14.40 16.46 6.69
C SER A 237 15.20 15.23 7.09
N LEU A 238 16.43 15.12 6.60
CA LEU A 238 17.41 14.11 6.98
C LEU A 238 18.36 14.65 8.04
N SER A 239 18.77 13.77 8.95
CA SER A 239 19.89 14.01 9.86
C SER A 239 21.19 13.49 9.26
N ILE A 240 22.30 14.19 9.50
CA ILE A 240 23.63 13.71 9.13
C ILE A 240 24.20 12.90 10.29
N GLY A 241 24.50 11.62 10.05
CA GLY A 241 25.14 10.73 11.01
C GLY A 241 26.66 10.88 11.07
N ALA A 242 27.30 10.25 12.06
CA ALA A 242 28.76 10.13 12.07
C ALA A 242 29.25 9.19 10.96
N SER A 243 30.52 9.28 10.58
CA SER A 243 31.12 8.36 9.59
C SER A 243 30.89 6.89 10.00
N GLY A 244 30.43 6.07 9.05
CA GLY A 244 30.09 4.65 9.25
C GLY A 244 28.71 4.41 9.86
N SER A 245 27.82 5.42 9.90
CA SER A 245 26.46 5.25 10.41
C SER A 245 25.49 4.73 9.36
N CYS A 246 25.80 4.91 8.08
CA CYS A 246 25.04 4.33 6.99
C CYS A 246 25.43 2.84 6.78
N PRO A 247 24.50 1.93 6.41
CA PRO A 247 23.08 2.18 6.10
C PRO A 247 22.16 2.14 7.34
N SER A 248 22.68 1.88 8.55
CA SER A 248 21.84 1.71 9.75
C SER A 248 21.00 2.93 10.14
N GLY A 249 21.45 4.13 9.75
CA GLY A 249 20.74 5.40 9.93
C GLY A 249 19.87 5.84 8.75
N ALA A 250 19.62 4.97 7.77
CA ALA A 250 18.89 5.34 6.57
C ALA A 250 17.39 5.60 6.81
N THR A 251 16.83 6.50 6.00
CA THR A 251 15.40 6.78 5.93
C THR A 251 14.82 6.11 4.70
N SER A 252 13.75 5.32 4.86
CA SER A 252 13.05 4.71 3.72
C SER A 252 12.27 5.75 2.92
N GLY A 253 12.26 5.59 1.60
CA GLY A 253 11.56 6.43 0.64
C GLY A 253 11.06 5.64 -0.55
N SER A 254 10.25 6.27 -1.39
CA SER A 254 9.72 5.66 -2.62
C SER A 254 9.44 6.73 -3.65
N THR A 255 9.78 6.48 -4.92
CA THR A 255 9.36 7.30 -6.07
C THR A 255 8.03 6.81 -6.65
N LEU A 256 7.39 5.80 -6.06
CA LEU A 256 6.16 5.25 -6.61
C LEU A 256 5.01 6.28 -6.57
N ASN A 257 4.43 6.55 -7.74
CA ASN A 257 3.42 7.59 -7.98
C ASN A 257 3.90 9.03 -7.73
N SER A 258 5.20 9.28 -7.62
CA SER A 258 5.69 10.66 -7.60
C SER A 258 5.44 11.38 -8.92
N THR A 259 5.47 12.70 -8.86
CA THR A 259 5.24 13.59 -9.99
C THR A 259 6.55 14.07 -10.58
N ALA A 260 6.47 14.57 -11.82
CA ALA A 260 7.64 14.98 -12.58
C ALA A 260 8.27 16.25 -11.98
N ASP A 261 9.55 16.19 -11.62
CA ASP A 261 10.30 17.27 -10.96
C ASP A 261 11.18 18.11 -11.89
N GLY A 262 11.23 17.76 -13.18
CA GLY A 262 11.97 18.51 -14.20
C GLY A 262 13.12 17.70 -14.79
N SER A 263 14.22 18.38 -15.10
CA SER A 263 15.43 17.79 -15.70
C SER A 263 16.65 18.14 -14.86
N PHE A 264 17.58 17.21 -14.74
CA PHE A 264 18.78 17.30 -13.90
C PHE A 264 20.04 17.22 -14.77
N SER A 265 21.19 17.76 -14.36
CA SER A 265 22.34 17.87 -15.29
C SER A 265 22.95 16.52 -15.70
N CYS A 266 22.75 15.48 -14.90
CA CYS A 266 23.20 14.11 -15.13
C CYS A 266 22.18 13.25 -15.88
N ASP A 267 20.99 13.79 -16.18
CA ASP A 267 19.97 13.13 -17.00
C ASP A 267 19.40 14.09 -18.07
N GLY A 268 19.70 13.76 -19.32
CA GLY A 268 19.37 14.59 -20.48
C GLY A 268 18.03 14.28 -21.14
N ALA A 269 17.28 13.25 -20.71
CA ALA A 269 16.06 12.86 -21.42
C ALA A 269 15.13 12.00 -20.57
N GLY A 270 13.91 12.47 -20.32
CA GLY A 270 12.91 11.64 -19.65
C GLY A 270 11.83 12.45 -18.97
N THR A 271 11.00 11.74 -18.22
CA THR A 271 10.14 12.34 -17.20
C THR A 271 10.64 11.80 -15.86
N ASN A 272 11.14 12.70 -15.03
CA ASN A 272 11.90 12.34 -13.84
C ASN A 272 10.99 12.50 -12.64
N ASN A 273 10.48 11.38 -12.15
CA ASN A 273 9.52 11.34 -11.05
C ASN A 273 10.30 11.20 -9.74
N GLY A 274 10.26 12.23 -8.89
CA GLY A 274 11.18 12.37 -7.76
C GLY A 274 10.50 12.55 -6.42
N VAL A 275 11.27 12.30 -5.37
CA VAL A 275 10.93 12.68 -4.01
C VAL A 275 12.07 13.45 -3.39
N TRP A 276 11.72 14.38 -2.52
CA TRP A 276 12.62 15.39 -2.02
C TRP A 276 12.98 15.16 -0.55
N TYR A 277 14.23 15.47 -0.25
CA TYR A 277 14.80 15.48 1.09
C TYR A 277 15.53 16.79 1.33
N SER A 278 15.76 17.14 2.59
CA SER A 278 16.55 18.32 2.94
C SER A 278 17.51 18.02 4.07
N PHE A 279 18.63 18.73 4.11
CA PHE A 279 19.58 18.67 5.22
C PHE A 279 20.24 20.02 5.45
N THR A 280 20.85 20.19 6.62
CA THR A 280 21.69 21.36 6.92
C THR A 280 23.15 20.95 6.81
N ALA A 281 23.92 21.61 5.96
CA ALA A 281 25.31 21.26 5.71
C ALA A 281 26.18 21.35 6.98
N PRO A 282 27.07 20.38 7.21
CA PRO A 282 27.87 20.32 8.42
C PRO A 282 29.01 21.35 8.39
N ALA A 283 29.66 21.56 9.54
CA ALA A 283 30.76 22.51 9.68
C ALA A 283 31.94 22.25 8.71
N GLY A 284 32.19 20.98 8.38
CA GLY A 284 33.22 20.57 7.43
C GLY A 284 32.87 20.81 5.96
N GLY A 285 31.65 21.26 5.64
CA GLY A 285 31.24 21.56 4.26
C GLY A 285 31.17 20.35 3.32
N ALA A 286 31.05 19.14 3.88
CA ALA A 286 30.98 17.91 3.10
C ALA A 286 30.11 16.83 3.78
N VAL A 287 29.46 16.00 2.96
CA VAL A 287 28.67 14.83 3.37
C VAL A 287 28.93 13.67 2.41
N ASN A 288 28.78 12.43 2.87
CA ASN A 288 28.64 11.27 2.01
C ASN A 288 27.15 10.94 1.89
N LEU A 289 26.66 10.84 0.64
CA LEU A 289 25.30 10.44 0.29
C LEU A 289 25.27 8.96 -0.08
N LEU A 290 24.56 8.17 0.72
CA LEU A 290 24.26 6.78 0.41
C LEU A 290 22.80 6.65 -0.01
N ILE A 291 22.56 6.05 -1.16
CA ILE A 291 21.23 5.61 -1.59
C ILE A 291 21.32 4.11 -1.85
N ASN A 292 20.55 3.34 -1.11
CA ASN A 292 20.41 1.90 -1.28
C ASN A 292 19.08 1.65 -2.01
N GLU A 293 19.17 1.16 -3.24
CA GLU A 293 17.99 0.81 -4.03
C GLU A 293 17.38 -0.49 -3.53
N VAL A 294 16.12 -0.45 -3.11
CA VAL A 294 15.36 -1.65 -2.75
C VAL A 294 14.64 -2.19 -3.99
N SER A 295 14.12 -1.29 -4.82
CA SER A 295 13.51 -1.57 -6.13
C SER A 295 13.48 -0.30 -6.98
N GLY A 296 13.34 -0.44 -8.30
CA GLY A 296 13.40 0.69 -9.23
C GLY A 296 14.83 0.96 -9.71
N ASN A 297 15.02 2.11 -10.33
CA ASN A 297 16.33 2.62 -10.77
C ASN A 297 16.38 4.10 -10.38
N HIS A 298 17.15 4.43 -9.34
CA HIS A 298 17.15 5.73 -8.70
C HIS A 298 18.40 6.53 -9.04
N GLU A 299 18.19 7.82 -9.23
CA GLU A 299 19.20 8.82 -9.52
C GLU A 299 19.05 9.96 -8.51
N ALA A 300 20.08 10.80 -8.33
CA ALA A 300 20.03 11.86 -7.32
C ALA A 300 20.79 13.13 -7.67
N ALA A 301 20.28 14.25 -7.16
CA ALA A 301 20.82 15.59 -7.38
C ALA A 301 20.60 16.42 -6.12
N ILE A 302 21.50 17.37 -5.90
CA ILE A 302 21.47 18.25 -4.74
C ILE A 302 21.41 19.69 -5.21
N PHE A 303 20.57 20.48 -4.55
CA PHE A 303 20.36 21.89 -4.81
C PHE A 303 20.65 22.73 -3.57
N ASP A 304 21.17 23.94 -3.78
CA ASP A 304 21.47 24.92 -2.72
C ASP A 304 20.22 25.58 -2.10
N ALA A 305 19.07 25.42 -2.75
CA ALA A 305 17.76 25.85 -2.30
C ALA A 305 16.67 25.11 -3.09
N CYS A 306 15.44 25.22 -2.63
CA CYS A 306 14.31 24.68 -3.37
C CYS A 306 14.11 25.44 -4.69
N GLY A 307 14.32 24.76 -5.83
CA GLY A 307 14.38 25.40 -7.16
C GLY A 307 15.63 26.28 -7.36
N GLY A 308 16.69 26.03 -6.58
CA GLY A 308 17.95 26.74 -6.62
C GLY A 308 18.93 26.21 -7.66
N THR A 309 20.22 26.42 -7.41
CA THR A 309 21.30 25.94 -8.27
C THR A 309 21.61 24.49 -7.91
N GLU A 310 21.70 23.64 -8.93
CA GLU A 310 22.20 22.28 -8.78
C GLU A 310 23.70 22.31 -8.45
N VAL A 311 24.09 21.64 -7.38
CA VAL A 311 25.48 21.55 -6.89
C VAL A 311 26.09 20.16 -7.08
N PHE A 312 25.25 19.15 -7.29
CA PHE A 312 25.64 17.75 -7.49
C PHE A 312 24.56 17.03 -8.29
N CYS A 313 24.95 16.06 -9.12
CA CYS A 313 24.06 15.17 -9.85
C CYS A 313 24.79 13.86 -10.17
N ASP A 314 24.16 12.72 -9.91
CA ASP A 314 24.65 11.39 -10.28
C ASP A 314 23.47 10.49 -10.71
N ASN A 315 23.69 9.67 -11.74
CA ASN A 315 22.71 8.74 -12.28
C ASN A 315 22.86 7.30 -11.75
N THR A 316 23.84 7.06 -10.89
CA THR A 316 24.02 5.80 -10.15
C THR A 316 24.50 6.08 -8.71
N PRO A 317 23.83 6.96 -7.96
CA PRO A 317 24.32 7.47 -6.69
C PRO A 317 24.49 6.35 -5.67
N ASN A 318 25.74 6.04 -5.31
CA ASN A 318 26.01 5.07 -4.25
C ASN A 318 27.30 5.42 -3.52
N SER A 319 27.14 6.00 -2.32
CA SER A 319 28.24 6.45 -1.47
C SER A 319 29.02 7.62 -2.08
N GLU A 320 28.27 8.62 -2.55
CA GLU A 320 28.81 9.81 -3.22
C GLU A 320 29.37 10.82 -2.22
N SER A 321 30.58 11.33 -2.46
CA SER A 321 31.17 12.38 -1.62
C SER A 321 30.84 13.76 -2.18
N VAL A 322 30.01 14.50 -1.46
CA VAL A 322 29.56 15.84 -1.82
C VAL A 322 30.32 16.85 -0.97
N THR A 323 31.13 17.69 -1.61
CA THR A 323 32.02 18.66 -0.94
C THR A 323 31.72 20.10 -1.37
N GLY A 324 32.36 21.09 -0.75
CA GLY A 324 32.19 22.50 -1.09
C GLY A 324 30.85 23.09 -0.62
N LEU A 325 30.15 22.41 0.28
CA LEU A 325 28.90 22.89 0.86
C LEU A 325 29.17 24.04 1.83
N THR A 326 28.29 25.04 1.82
CA THR A 326 28.38 26.17 2.75
C THR A 326 27.91 25.72 4.13
N PRO A 327 28.76 25.77 5.18
CA PRO A 327 28.37 25.33 6.52
C PRO A 327 27.09 26.01 7.02
N SER A 328 26.21 25.23 7.65
CA SER A 328 24.91 25.68 8.18
C SER A 328 23.88 26.16 7.15
N ALA A 329 24.18 26.11 5.84
CA ALA A 329 23.18 26.34 4.81
C ALA A 329 22.29 25.09 4.64
N GLN A 330 21.03 25.31 4.24
CA GLN A 330 20.11 24.23 3.91
C GLN A 330 20.31 23.80 2.47
N TYR A 331 20.29 22.49 2.22
CA TYR A 331 20.37 21.89 0.89
C TYR A 331 19.19 20.92 0.71
N PHE A 332 18.84 20.69 -0.54
CA PHE A 332 17.73 19.82 -0.95
C PHE A 332 18.24 18.73 -1.86
N ILE A 333 17.85 17.50 -1.60
CA ILE A 333 18.18 16.33 -2.41
C ILE A 333 16.90 15.91 -3.10
N VAL A 334 16.94 15.68 -4.40
CA VAL A 334 15.90 14.93 -5.10
C VAL A 334 16.45 13.57 -5.43
N VAL A 335 15.70 12.53 -5.07
CA VAL A 335 15.93 11.16 -5.53
C VAL A 335 14.82 10.87 -6.52
N TRP A 336 15.16 10.61 -7.79
CA TRP A 336 14.18 10.35 -8.84
C TRP A 336 14.41 9.03 -9.53
N SER A 337 13.43 8.65 -10.33
CA SER A 337 13.54 7.57 -11.31
C SER A 337 12.88 8.02 -12.61
N ASP A 338 13.34 7.46 -13.72
CA ASP A 338 12.62 7.54 -14.99
C ASP A 338 11.19 6.99 -14.84
N ALA A 339 10.24 7.63 -15.52
CA ALA A 339 8.86 7.16 -15.55
C ALA A 339 8.76 5.69 -16.00
N GLY A 340 8.14 4.85 -15.18
CA GLY A 340 8.03 3.40 -15.37
C GLY A 340 9.10 2.56 -14.67
N ASN A 341 10.11 3.19 -14.06
CA ASN A 341 11.15 2.55 -13.25
C ASN A 341 11.07 2.98 -11.77
N GLU A 342 9.92 3.47 -11.33
CA GLU A 342 9.71 3.89 -9.95
C GLU A 342 9.83 2.74 -8.95
N GLY A 343 10.26 3.05 -7.74
CA GLY A 343 10.40 2.05 -6.68
C GLY A 343 10.88 2.62 -5.35
N ASP A 344 11.13 1.70 -4.42
CA ASP A 344 11.52 1.97 -3.04
C ASP A 344 13.05 2.08 -2.89
N HIS A 345 13.50 2.98 -2.02
CA HIS A 345 14.92 3.18 -1.68
C HIS A 345 15.11 3.48 -0.19
N GLU A 346 16.36 3.44 0.26
CA GLU A 346 16.78 3.95 1.55
C GLU A 346 17.86 5.01 1.33
N ILE A 347 17.69 6.20 1.90
CA ILE A 347 18.65 7.31 1.79
C ILE A 347 19.31 7.60 3.14
N CYS A 348 20.61 7.85 3.13
CA CYS A 348 21.38 8.15 4.34
C CYS A 348 22.47 9.19 4.05
N LEU A 349 22.68 10.10 5.01
CA LEU A 349 23.76 11.07 5.01
C LEU A 349 24.68 10.81 6.19
N GLU A 350 25.98 10.81 5.95
CA GLU A 350 26.99 10.78 7.01
C GLU A 350 28.10 11.79 6.77
N LEU A 351 28.82 12.14 7.84
CA LEU A 351 30.05 12.91 7.73
C LEU A 351 31.12 12.07 7.02
N PRO A 352 31.93 12.66 6.13
CA PRO A 352 33.13 12.01 5.63
C PRO A 352 34.03 11.60 6.80
N PRO A 353 34.82 10.54 6.66
CA PRO A 353 35.76 10.17 7.71
C PRO A 353 36.76 11.31 7.93
N THR A 354 37.02 11.66 9.19
CA THR A 354 37.97 12.71 9.53
C THR A 354 39.39 12.17 9.52
N PRO A 355 40.40 12.99 9.16
CA PRO A 355 41.80 12.65 9.37
C PRO A 355 42.10 12.23 10.82
N PRO A 356 43.21 11.52 11.06
CA PRO A 356 43.66 11.20 12.42
C PRO A 356 43.74 12.44 13.31
N VAL A 357 43.50 12.29 14.62
CA VAL A 357 43.53 13.45 15.54
C VAL A 357 44.87 14.18 15.54
N ASN A 358 45.95 13.48 15.21
CA ASN A 358 47.31 14.00 15.13
C ASN A 358 47.77 14.28 13.69
N ASP A 359 46.84 14.63 12.81
CA ASP A 359 47.15 15.06 11.44
C ASP A 359 48.04 16.32 11.44
N ASP A 360 47.72 17.29 12.31
CA ASP A 360 48.51 18.50 12.47
C ASP A 360 49.54 18.39 13.61
N CYS A 361 50.69 19.06 13.43
CA CYS A 361 51.72 19.19 14.46
C CYS A 361 51.18 19.78 15.78
N ALA A 362 50.17 20.66 15.71
CA ALA A 362 49.54 21.27 16.88
C ALA A 362 48.78 20.27 17.76
N SER A 363 48.34 19.14 17.20
CA SER A 363 47.60 18.07 17.87
C SER A 363 48.42 16.78 18.00
N ALA A 364 49.75 16.89 17.93
CA ALA A 364 50.68 15.77 18.07
C ALA A 364 50.36 14.90 19.31
N VAL A 365 50.32 13.59 19.12
CA VAL A 365 50.10 12.65 20.22
C VAL A 365 51.37 12.58 21.08
N ASN A 366 51.21 12.83 22.38
CA ASN A 366 52.35 12.79 23.31
C ASN A 366 52.77 11.36 23.63
N LEU A 367 53.98 11.00 23.24
CA LEU A 367 54.70 9.80 23.63
C LEU A 367 55.44 10.04 24.95
N ILE A 368 55.47 9.02 25.80
CA ILE A 368 56.15 9.05 27.10
C ILE A 368 57.39 8.16 26.99
N PRO A 369 58.62 8.72 26.96
CA PRO A 369 59.84 7.91 26.96
C PRO A 369 59.93 7.03 28.20
N GLY A 370 60.42 5.81 28.03
CA GLY A 370 60.56 4.82 29.09
C GLY A 370 61.76 3.92 28.89
N THR A 371 62.11 3.13 29.90
CA THR A 371 63.20 2.14 29.81
C THR A 371 62.86 0.94 28.92
N SER A 372 61.61 0.81 28.49
CA SER A 372 61.11 -0.16 27.51
C SER A 372 60.18 0.55 26.54
N CYS A 373 60.23 0.18 25.25
CA CYS A 373 59.33 0.71 24.23
C CYS A 373 57.89 0.24 24.51
N VAL A 374 56.97 1.18 24.67
CA VAL A 374 55.52 0.93 24.74
C VAL A 374 54.91 1.48 23.45
N PRO A 375 54.62 0.63 22.45
CA PRO A 375 54.11 1.09 21.17
C PRO A 375 52.76 1.79 21.31
N VAL A 376 52.58 2.90 20.59
CA VAL A 376 51.29 3.56 20.38
C VAL A 376 50.87 3.27 18.94
N THR A 377 49.68 2.68 18.76
CA THR A 377 49.14 2.43 17.42
C THR A 377 48.84 3.75 16.72
N GLY A 378 49.31 3.88 15.47
CA GLY A 378 49.03 5.02 14.58
C GLY A 378 48.28 4.59 13.33
N ASN A 379 47.68 5.57 12.64
CA ASN A 379 47.05 5.41 11.34
C ASN A 379 47.37 6.67 10.51
N VAL A 380 47.75 6.48 9.25
CA VAL A 380 48.01 7.58 8.30
C VAL A 380 46.88 7.74 7.27
N ALA A 381 45.86 6.87 7.30
CA ALA A 381 44.74 6.97 6.38
C ALA A 381 44.03 8.32 6.51
N LEU A 382 43.87 9.00 5.37
CA LEU A 382 43.27 10.34 5.25
C LEU A 382 44.04 11.46 5.96
N ALA A 383 45.27 11.20 6.42
CA ALA A 383 46.12 12.28 6.89
C ALA A 383 46.43 13.23 5.72
N THR A 384 46.58 14.52 6.03
CA THR A 384 46.88 15.57 5.06
C THR A 384 48.33 16.01 5.16
N GLN A 385 48.86 16.59 4.08
CA GLN A 385 50.21 17.14 4.07
C GLN A 385 50.28 18.39 4.96
N SER A 386 50.81 18.25 6.18
CA SER A 386 51.01 19.38 7.09
C SER A 386 52.37 20.07 6.87
N ILE A 387 53.35 19.35 6.29
CA ILE A 387 54.67 19.87 5.92
C ILE A 387 55.17 19.35 4.56
N PRO A 388 56.02 20.11 3.83
CA PRO A 388 56.65 19.61 2.61
C PRO A 388 57.50 18.36 2.85
N ALA A 389 57.61 17.51 1.82
CA ALA A 389 58.43 16.30 1.87
C ALA A 389 59.87 16.57 2.33
N ILE A 390 60.31 15.81 3.33
CA ILE A 390 61.66 15.89 3.90
C ILE A 390 62.55 14.83 3.25
N THR A 391 63.70 15.24 2.73
CA THR A 391 64.73 14.30 2.28
C THR A 391 65.43 13.67 3.50
N CYS A 392 65.28 12.36 3.68
CA CYS A 392 65.95 11.58 4.72
C CYS A 392 66.83 10.51 4.06
N ASN A 393 68.14 10.51 4.34
CA ASN A 393 69.11 9.54 3.78
C ASN A 393 69.00 9.39 2.25
N THR A 394 68.98 10.51 1.52
CA THR A 394 68.83 10.59 0.05
C THR A 394 67.49 10.12 -0.52
N PHE A 395 66.54 9.68 0.32
CA PHE A 395 65.19 9.37 -0.07
C PHE A 395 64.27 10.55 0.27
N THR A 396 63.47 10.98 -0.70
CA THR A 396 62.39 11.95 -0.48
C THR A 396 61.12 11.21 -0.83
N GLY A 397 60.29 10.94 0.18
CA GLY A 397 58.98 10.35 -0.06
C GLY A 397 58.03 11.36 -0.69
N ASP A 398 56.92 10.87 -1.21
CA ASP A 398 55.75 11.70 -1.47
C ASP A 398 55.10 11.91 -0.10
N ALA A 399 55.35 13.06 0.53
CA ALA A 399 54.78 13.35 1.86
C ALA A 399 53.35 13.86 1.70
N ASN A 400 52.43 12.99 1.29
CA ASN A 400 51.02 13.36 1.12
C ASN A 400 50.19 13.14 2.39
N ASP A 401 50.63 12.22 3.27
CA ASP A 401 49.86 11.79 4.44
C ASP A 401 50.80 11.72 5.69
N ASP A 402 50.91 12.79 6.48
CA ASP A 402 51.77 12.83 7.68
C ASP A 402 50.98 12.93 8.99
N VAL A 403 51.51 12.29 10.05
CA VAL A 403 50.93 12.36 11.40
C VAL A 403 52.01 12.66 12.43
N TRP A 404 51.62 13.37 13.48
CA TRP A 404 52.56 13.95 14.44
C TRP A 404 52.54 13.28 15.81
N TYR A 405 53.73 13.17 16.38
CA TYR A 405 53.95 12.71 17.74
C TYR A 405 54.92 13.66 18.44
N SER A 406 54.68 13.91 19.73
CA SER A 406 55.54 14.77 20.56
C SER A 406 56.10 13.97 21.74
N PHE A 407 57.26 14.36 22.25
CA PHE A 407 57.74 13.84 23.54
C PHE A 407 58.62 14.88 24.22
N VAL A 408 58.77 14.74 25.53
CA VAL A 408 59.78 15.47 26.31
C VAL A 408 60.93 14.50 26.56
N ALA A 409 62.13 14.83 26.05
CA ALA A 409 63.31 14.00 26.24
C ALA A 409 63.61 13.79 27.74
N ALA A 410 63.78 12.54 28.16
CA ALA A 410 64.13 12.16 29.52
C ALA A 410 65.65 12.06 29.71
N ALA A 411 66.40 11.89 28.62
CA ALA A 411 67.85 11.88 28.58
C ALA A 411 68.39 12.67 27.39
N THR A 412 69.71 12.87 27.34
CA THR A 412 70.40 13.52 26.20
C THR A 412 70.44 12.64 24.94
N SER A 413 69.98 11.39 25.03
CA SER A 413 69.87 10.44 23.93
C SER A 413 68.59 9.64 24.12
N GLU A 414 67.78 9.56 23.07
CA GLU A 414 66.54 8.79 23.02
C GLU A 414 66.54 7.93 21.75
N THR A 415 65.89 6.77 21.81
CA THR A 415 65.67 5.91 20.64
C THR A 415 64.20 5.97 20.26
N VAL A 416 63.90 6.31 19.01
CA VAL A 416 62.54 6.27 18.45
C VAL A 416 62.46 5.07 17.51
N GLU A 417 61.47 4.21 17.73
CA GLU A 417 61.21 3.03 16.91
C GLU A 417 59.82 3.17 16.28
N VAL A 418 59.73 2.95 14.97
CA VAL A 418 58.47 2.95 14.22
C VAL A 418 58.36 1.63 13.49
N THR A 419 57.29 0.89 13.75
CA THR A 419 56.99 -0.38 13.10
C THR A 419 55.75 -0.19 12.25
N GLY A 420 55.90 -0.10 10.93
CA GLY A 420 54.77 -0.12 10.00
C GLY A 420 54.18 -1.52 9.86
N SER A 421 52.88 -1.62 9.56
CA SER A 421 52.40 -2.80 8.84
C SER A 421 52.79 -2.63 7.37
N VAL A 422 53.32 -3.68 6.77
CA VAL A 422 53.70 -3.75 5.34
C VAL A 422 52.77 -2.96 4.42
N ASP A 423 53.36 -2.11 3.57
CA ASP A 423 52.77 -1.71 2.28
C ASP A 423 52.59 -2.94 1.38
#